data_AF-A0A6L8GI54-F1
#
_entry.id   AF-A0A6L8GI54-F1
#
_cell.length_a   1.000
_cell.length_b   1.000
_cell.length_c   1.000
_cell.angle_alpha   90.00
_cell.angle_beta   90.00
_cell.angle_gamma   90.00
#
_symmetry.space_group_name_H-M   'P 1'
#
loop_
_entity.id
_entity.type
_entity.pdbx_description
1 polymer ?
#
loop_
_entity_poly.entity_id
_entity_poly.type
_entity_poly.pdbx_seq_one_letter_code
_entity_poly.pdbx_strand_id
1 'polypeptide(L)'
;MRPLDPKGRDDYYRRVADVLIAQIKNGTAPWVQSWEAGERVQPYNLASGKAYRGGNATWLASVSEMRGYQDERWGTYRQIQEAGGQVRRGQKGASIIYWQWEKRRLARDGNGKPVLDEKGQPAYEVAKLERPRSYMYTVFNAEQASGLPPRPLREGGHQWERNERAELVVENCGAEVEHTHQDRVFYDLGRDRIVMPHREQFPNPAGYYQSLLHELGHWTGHPERMNRETLVEGIQQGPKSLEYAREELRAEISSMMTGDRLDIGHDGSRSAAYVDFWVKTLQDHPQEIHLASRDAQLISDYVMERGRTQEVEAGGDRQARTPSPPAAEAPAVPGLPPAVVPPASSGEQMRLFQRGRSMADRARAAVEEDRAAAISR
;
A
#
# COMPACT_ATOMS: atom_id res chain seq x y z
N MET A 1 7.07 -26.77 -14.94
CA MET A 1 7.14 -25.52 -14.14
C MET A 1 8.60 -25.22 -13.85
N ARG A 2 9.09 -24.00 -14.14
CA ARG A 2 10.44 -23.57 -13.71
C ARG A 2 10.49 -23.53 -12.17
N PRO A 3 11.66 -23.74 -11.52
CA PRO A 3 11.78 -23.63 -10.07
C PRO A 3 11.25 -22.27 -9.58
N LEU A 4 10.54 -22.22 -8.46
CA LEU A 4 9.95 -20.98 -7.94
C LEU A 4 10.97 -20.03 -7.30
N ASP A 5 12.19 -20.51 -7.00
CA ASP A 5 13.22 -19.71 -6.33
C ASP A 5 14.02 -18.85 -7.34
N PRO A 6 13.97 -17.51 -7.22
CA PRO A 6 14.67 -16.61 -8.13
C PRO A 6 16.18 -16.58 -7.86
N LYS A 7 16.98 -16.43 -8.93
CA LYS A 7 18.45 -16.33 -8.88
C LYS A 7 18.95 -14.93 -8.48
N GLY A 8 18.06 -14.04 -8.07
CA GLY A 8 18.35 -12.65 -7.73
C GLY A 8 17.14 -11.75 -7.97
N ARG A 9 17.28 -10.46 -7.63
CA ARG A 9 16.19 -9.47 -7.69
C ARG A 9 15.57 -9.34 -9.10
N ASP A 10 16.39 -9.29 -10.14
CA ASP A 10 15.86 -9.06 -11.49
C ASP A 10 15.11 -10.29 -12.03
N ASP A 11 15.53 -11.50 -11.63
CA ASP A 11 14.79 -12.75 -11.91
C ASP A 11 13.49 -12.81 -11.10
N TYR A 12 13.49 -12.31 -9.86
CA TYR A 12 12.27 -12.17 -9.07
C TYR A 12 11.24 -11.29 -9.76
N TYR A 13 11.62 -10.07 -10.17
CA TYR A 13 10.70 -9.15 -10.84
C TYR A 13 10.14 -9.74 -12.13
N ARG A 14 10.98 -10.39 -12.94
CA ARG A 14 10.53 -11.08 -14.16
C ARG A 14 9.49 -12.16 -13.86
N ARG A 15 9.72 -13.00 -12.86
CA ARG A 15 8.78 -14.08 -12.51
C ARG A 15 7.46 -13.57 -11.96
N VAL A 16 7.50 -12.54 -11.12
CA VAL A 16 6.29 -11.88 -10.62
C VAL A 16 5.52 -11.28 -11.80
N ALA A 17 6.20 -10.54 -12.68
CA ALA A 17 5.58 -9.98 -13.88
C ALA A 17 4.99 -11.05 -14.80
N ASP A 18 5.70 -12.15 -15.07
CA ASP A 18 5.21 -13.25 -15.92
C ASP A 18 3.89 -13.84 -15.40
N VAL A 19 3.79 -14.08 -14.09
CA VAL A 19 2.57 -14.61 -13.47
C VAL A 19 1.44 -13.58 -13.56
N LEU A 20 1.72 -12.32 -13.25
CA LEU A 20 0.72 -11.26 -13.29
C LEU A 20 0.25 -10.96 -14.71
N ILE A 21 1.13 -11.00 -15.72
CA ILE A 21 0.76 -10.89 -17.12
C ILE A 21 -0.24 -11.99 -17.50
N ALA A 22 0.01 -13.23 -17.07
CA ALA A 22 -0.91 -14.33 -17.32
C ALA A 22 -2.27 -14.10 -16.64
N GLN A 23 -2.28 -13.63 -15.40
CA GLN A 23 -3.52 -13.31 -14.68
C GLN A 23 -4.29 -12.13 -15.29
N ILE A 24 -3.60 -11.06 -15.66
CA ILE A 24 -4.19 -9.89 -16.34
C ILE A 24 -4.88 -10.34 -17.63
N LYS A 25 -4.20 -11.16 -18.45
CA LYS A 25 -4.77 -11.71 -19.70
C LYS A 25 -5.98 -12.60 -19.47
N ASN A 26 -6.02 -13.31 -18.35
CA ASN A 26 -7.12 -14.20 -17.99
C ASN A 26 -8.22 -13.50 -17.18
N GLY A 27 -8.09 -12.20 -16.88
CA GLY A 27 -9.04 -11.46 -16.04
C GLY A 27 -9.00 -11.82 -14.56
N THR A 28 -7.99 -12.56 -14.09
CA THR A 28 -7.88 -13.07 -12.70
C THR A 28 -6.81 -12.36 -11.88
N ALA A 29 -6.26 -11.25 -12.37
CA ALA A 29 -5.36 -10.44 -11.55
C ALA A 29 -6.18 -9.75 -10.45
N PRO A 30 -5.68 -9.62 -9.20
CA PRO A 30 -6.50 -9.14 -8.08
C PRO A 30 -7.22 -7.81 -8.33
N TRP A 31 -6.60 -6.88 -9.06
CA TRP A 31 -7.17 -5.57 -9.37
C TRP A 31 -7.99 -5.56 -10.68
N VAL A 32 -7.94 -6.62 -11.47
CA VAL A 32 -8.73 -6.78 -12.71
C VAL A 32 -10.05 -7.50 -12.44
N GLN A 33 -10.05 -8.42 -11.47
CA GLN A 33 -11.26 -9.11 -11.02
C GLN A 33 -12.12 -8.19 -10.16
N SER A 34 -13.45 -8.33 -10.23
CA SER A 34 -14.39 -7.66 -9.32
C SER A 34 -14.61 -8.51 -8.07
N TRP A 35 -14.78 -7.83 -6.94
CA TRP A 35 -14.88 -8.42 -5.61
C TRP A 35 -16.00 -7.77 -4.83
N GLU A 36 -16.84 -8.59 -4.22
CA GLU A 36 -17.95 -8.13 -3.42
C GLU A 36 -17.48 -7.55 -2.08
N ALA A 37 -18.35 -6.72 -1.50
CA ALA A 37 -18.09 -6.08 -0.22
C ALA A 37 -17.91 -7.13 0.90
N GLY A 38 -16.72 -7.17 1.50
CA GLY A 38 -16.36 -8.14 2.54
C GLY A 38 -15.79 -9.46 2.04
N GLU A 39 -15.70 -9.66 0.73
CA GLU A 39 -15.18 -10.90 0.15
C GLU A 39 -13.67 -11.05 0.36
N ARG A 40 -12.92 -9.94 0.36
CA ARG A 40 -11.46 -9.97 0.45
C ARG A 40 -10.91 -9.35 1.72
N VAL A 41 -9.78 -9.92 2.15
CA VAL A 41 -8.88 -9.36 3.15
C VAL A 41 -7.47 -9.33 2.58
N GLN A 42 -6.73 -8.26 2.88
CA GLN A 42 -5.34 -8.17 2.46
C GLN A 42 -4.52 -9.31 3.09
N PRO A 43 -3.62 -9.96 2.33
CA PRO A 43 -2.67 -10.89 2.88
C PRO A 43 -1.92 -10.26 4.07
N TYR A 44 -1.80 -10.99 5.18
CA TYR A 44 -1.16 -10.49 6.38
C TYR A 44 -0.21 -11.50 7.00
N ASN A 45 0.79 -10.98 7.72
CA ASN A 45 1.78 -11.83 8.35
C ASN A 45 1.19 -12.47 9.61
N LEU A 46 1.14 -13.79 9.65
CA LEU A 46 0.48 -14.55 10.72
C LEU A 46 1.10 -14.33 12.11
N ALA A 47 2.41 -14.03 12.17
CA ALA A 47 3.11 -13.86 13.45
C ALA A 47 2.94 -12.45 14.03
N SER A 48 2.88 -11.43 13.17
CA SER A 48 2.75 -10.02 13.61
C SER A 48 1.34 -9.45 13.53
N GLY A 49 0.42 -10.13 12.83
CA GLY A 49 -0.91 -9.62 12.52
C GLY A 49 -0.94 -8.45 11.53
N LYS A 50 0.21 -7.98 11.06
CA LYS A 50 0.30 -6.82 10.16
C LYS A 50 0.06 -7.24 8.71
N ALA A 51 -0.77 -6.49 8.00
CA ALA A 51 -0.95 -6.64 6.55
C ALA A 51 0.40 -6.50 5.82
N TYR A 52 0.60 -7.32 4.78
CA TYR A 52 1.65 -7.06 3.81
C TYR A 52 1.36 -5.76 3.08
N ARG A 53 2.38 -5.15 2.49
CA ARG A 53 2.30 -3.81 1.91
C ARG A 53 2.87 -3.75 0.50
N GLY A 54 2.31 -2.86 -0.31
CA GLY A 54 2.74 -2.60 -1.68
C GLY A 54 2.88 -3.87 -2.52
N GLY A 55 3.98 -3.99 -3.25
CA GLY A 55 4.18 -5.11 -4.18
C GLY A 55 4.10 -6.50 -3.53
N ASN A 56 4.40 -6.65 -2.23
CA ASN A 56 4.24 -7.94 -1.56
C ASN A 56 2.77 -8.26 -1.28
N ALA A 57 1.93 -7.27 -0.96
CA ALA A 57 0.49 -7.49 -0.80
C ALA A 57 -0.14 -7.92 -2.12
N THR A 58 0.13 -7.14 -3.19
CA THR A 58 -0.34 -7.43 -4.55
C THR A 58 0.10 -8.82 -5.01
N TRP A 59 1.38 -9.15 -4.81
CA TRP A 59 1.93 -10.44 -5.19
C TRP A 59 1.30 -11.61 -4.43
N LEU A 60 1.19 -11.51 -3.10
CA LEU A 60 0.61 -12.58 -2.29
C LEU A 60 -0.88 -12.78 -2.57
N ALA A 61 -1.63 -11.70 -2.84
CA ALA A 61 -3.02 -11.79 -3.29
C ALA A 61 -3.13 -12.53 -4.62
N SER A 62 -2.25 -12.21 -5.58
CA SER A 62 -2.12 -12.93 -6.85
C SER A 62 -1.81 -14.42 -6.64
N VAL A 63 -0.89 -14.76 -5.73
CA VAL A 63 -0.56 -16.16 -5.45
C VAL A 63 -1.72 -16.89 -4.78
N SER A 64 -2.43 -16.24 -3.85
CA SER A 64 -3.65 -16.81 -3.25
C SER A 64 -4.66 -17.17 -4.33
N GLU A 65 -4.95 -16.25 -5.24
CA GLU A 65 -5.88 -16.48 -6.35
C GLU A 65 -5.41 -17.63 -7.25
N MET A 66 -4.17 -17.58 -7.73
CA MET A 66 -3.59 -18.62 -8.60
C MET A 66 -3.62 -20.02 -7.95
N ARG A 67 -3.56 -20.11 -6.63
CA ARG A 67 -3.51 -21.37 -5.87
C ARG A 67 -4.84 -21.75 -5.23
N GLY A 68 -5.86 -20.89 -5.31
CA GLY A 68 -7.15 -21.06 -4.65
C GLY A 68 -7.09 -20.98 -3.12
N TYR A 69 -6.09 -20.31 -2.54
CA TYR A 69 -6.01 -20.14 -1.08
C TYR A 69 -7.05 -19.14 -0.59
N GLN A 70 -7.76 -19.53 0.46
CA GLN A 70 -8.80 -18.75 1.12
C GLN A 70 -8.30 -18.11 2.42
N ASP A 71 -7.31 -18.69 3.09
CA ASP A 71 -6.68 -18.12 4.29
C ASP A 71 -5.69 -17.01 3.91
N GLU A 72 -5.82 -15.83 4.51
CA GLU A 72 -5.02 -14.65 4.20
C GLU A 72 -3.74 -14.57 5.02
N ARG A 73 -3.53 -15.54 5.93
CA ARG A 73 -2.33 -15.64 6.76
C ARG A 73 -1.16 -16.19 5.96
N TRP A 74 -0.06 -15.44 5.96
CA TRP A 74 1.22 -15.87 5.41
C TRP A 74 2.32 -15.77 6.45
N GLY A 75 3.31 -16.65 6.37
CA GLY A 75 4.46 -16.60 7.28
C GLY A 75 5.65 -17.36 6.74
N THR A 76 6.84 -17.04 7.23
CA THR A 76 8.01 -17.87 6.96
C THR A 76 7.84 -19.26 7.57
N TYR A 77 8.60 -20.24 7.10
CA TYR A 77 8.59 -21.60 7.66
C TYR A 77 8.76 -21.59 9.19
N ARG A 78 9.70 -20.78 9.69
CA ARG A 78 9.96 -20.62 11.12
C ARG A 78 8.77 -19.99 11.86
N GLN A 79 8.15 -18.95 11.31
CA GLN A 79 6.96 -18.33 11.91
C GLN A 79 5.79 -19.32 12.00
N ILE A 80 5.61 -20.17 10.99
CA ILE A 80 4.59 -21.22 11.02
C ILE A 80 4.89 -22.24 12.14
N GLN A 81 6.14 -22.65 12.29
CA GLN A 81 6.56 -23.55 13.39
C GLN A 81 6.35 -22.94 14.78
N GLU A 82 6.71 -21.67 14.95
CA GLU A 82 6.51 -20.93 16.20
C GLU A 82 5.02 -20.78 16.54
N ALA A 83 4.14 -20.74 15.53
CA ALA A 83 2.69 -20.75 15.70
C ALA A 83 2.08 -22.17 15.89
N GLY A 84 2.90 -23.20 16.11
CA GLY A 84 2.46 -24.59 16.29
C GLY A 84 2.12 -25.33 15.01
N GLY A 85 2.33 -24.71 13.85
CA GLY A 85 2.08 -25.30 12.54
C GLY A 85 3.29 -26.02 11.95
N GLN A 86 3.04 -26.86 10.95
CA GLN A 86 4.08 -27.52 10.17
C GLN A 86 3.72 -27.45 8.69
N VAL A 87 4.56 -26.78 7.88
CA VAL A 87 4.41 -26.77 6.42
C VAL A 87 4.48 -28.20 5.91
N ARG A 88 3.47 -28.63 5.13
CA ARG A 88 3.38 -29.99 4.61
C ARG A 88 4.51 -30.28 3.62
N ARG A 89 5.03 -31.50 3.63
CA ARG A 89 6.13 -31.92 2.74
C ARG A 89 5.76 -31.68 1.28
N GLY A 90 6.69 -31.09 0.51
CA GLY A 90 6.53 -30.83 -0.93
C GLY A 90 5.87 -29.50 -1.27
N GLN A 91 5.29 -28.79 -0.30
CA GLN A 91 4.74 -27.45 -0.51
C GLN A 91 5.83 -26.46 -0.95
N LYS A 92 5.46 -25.53 -1.83
CA LYS A 92 6.33 -24.47 -2.32
C LYS A 92 5.81 -23.12 -1.86
N GLY A 93 6.67 -22.34 -1.22
CA GLY A 93 6.33 -20.99 -0.77
C GLY A 93 6.38 -19.98 -1.91
N ALA A 94 5.91 -18.77 -1.60
CA ALA A 94 6.08 -17.59 -2.43
C ALA A 94 7.28 -16.77 -1.93
N SER A 95 8.15 -16.35 -2.84
CA SER A 95 9.19 -15.37 -2.50
C SER A 95 8.58 -13.99 -2.37
N ILE A 96 9.02 -13.22 -1.38
CA ILE A 96 8.73 -11.79 -1.21
C ILE A 96 10.03 -11.02 -1.12
N ILE A 97 9.99 -9.72 -1.45
CA ILE A 97 11.16 -8.84 -1.35
C ILE A 97 10.96 -7.80 -0.26
N TYR A 98 11.93 -7.65 0.63
CA TYR A 98 11.96 -6.66 1.68
C TYR A 98 13.10 -5.68 1.44
N TRP A 99 12.78 -4.39 1.48
CA TRP A 99 13.77 -3.33 1.34
C TRP A 99 14.07 -2.70 2.70
N GLN A 100 15.33 -2.79 3.10
CA GLN A 100 15.87 -2.08 4.24
C GLN A 100 16.48 -0.76 3.77
N TRP A 101 15.80 0.33 4.11
CA TRP A 101 16.22 1.70 3.82
C TRP A 101 16.99 2.33 4.98
N GLU A 102 16.81 1.80 6.18
CA GLU A 102 17.34 2.36 7.42
C GLU A 102 18.01 1.28 8.26
N LYS A 103 19.00 1.69 9.05
CA LYS A 103 19.70 0.84 10.00
C LYS A 103 19.85 1.56 11.33
N ARG A 104 19.49 0.90 12.42
CA ARG A 104 19.89 1.35 13.76
C ARG A 104 21.41 1.25 13.88
N ARG A 105 22.05 2.38 14.20
CA ARG A 105 23.46 2.43 14.56
C ARG A 105 23.60 3.12 15.90
N LEU A 106 24.69 2.81 16.60
CA LEU A 106 24.99 3.44 17.86
C LEU A 106 25.19 4.95 17.62
N ALA A 107 24.43 5.78 18.34
CA ALA A 107 24.58 7.23 18.28
C ALA A 107 25.94 7.60 18.86
N ARG A 108 26.65 8.50 18.18
CA ARG A 108 27.98 8.95 18.61
C ARG A 108 28.00 10.46 18.72
N ASP A 109 28.67 10.98 19.73
CA ASP A 109 28.89 12.42 19.90
C ASP A 109 29.92 12.97 18.90
N GLY A 110 30.16 14.28 18.91
CA GLY A 110 31.15 14.93 18.04
C GLY A 110 32.59 14.43 18.22
N ASN A 111 32.86 13.65 19.27
CA ASN A 111 34.16 13.03 19.57
C ASN A 111 34.16 11.52 19.29
N GLY A 112 33.10 10.99 18.68
CA GLY A 112 32.97 9.58 18.33
C GLY A 112 32.62 8.65 19.49
N LYS A 113 32.31 9.15 20.69
CA LYS A 113 31.91 8.33 21.85
C LYS A 113 30.42 7.98 21.80
N PRO A 114 30.00 6.80 22.29
CA PRO A 114 28.59 6.44 22.37
C PRO A 114 27.81 7.48 23.17
N VAL A 115 26.75 8.03 22.58
CA VAL A 115 25.76 8.82 23.31
C VAL A 115 25.01 7.87 24.22
N LEU A 116 24.74 8.29 25.46
CA LEU A 116 23.92 7.53 26.39
C LEU A 116 22.51 8.14 26.46
N ASP A 117 21.50 7.30 26.62
CA ASP A 117 20.12 7.74 26.87
C ASP A 117 19.92 8.19 28.33
N GLU A 118 18.71 8.64 28.66
CA GLU A 118 18.34 9.08 30.02
C GLU A 118 18.54 8.01 31.11
N LYS A 119 18.71 6.75 30.73
CA LYS A 119 18.95 5.60 31.62
C LYS A 119 20.40 5.15 31.63
N GLY A 120 21.30 5.91 31.00
CA GLY A 120 22.73 5.59 30.91
C GLY A 120 23.06 4.43 29.96
N GLN A 121 22.12 4.01 29.10
CA GLN A 121 22.35 2.96 28.11
C GLN A 121 22.79 3.55 26.77
N PRO A 122 23.55 2.81 25.94
CA PRO A 122 23.96 3.31 24.64
C PRO A 122 22.74 3.68 23.76
N ALA A 123 22.65 4.96 23.40
CA ALA A 123 21.61 5.48 22.53
C ALA A 123 21.86 5.04 21.08
N TYR A 124 20.77 4.82 20.33
CA TYR A 124 20.83 4.42 18.94
C TYR A 124 20.09 5.42 18.08
N GLU A 125 20.69 5.78 16.95
CA GLU A 125 20.05 6.59 15.92
C GLU A 125 19.64 5.71 14.74
N VAL A 126 18.55 6.10 14.08
CA VAL A 126 18.11 5.50 12.83
C VAL A 126 18.82 6.24 11.69
N ALA A 127 19.78 5.56 11.07
CA ALA A 127 20.52 6.11 9.94
C ALA A 127 19.93 5.60 8.62
N LYS A 128 19.63 6.51 7.70
CA LYS A 128 19.32 6.17 6.31
C LYS A 128 20.54 5.54 5.66
N LEU A 129 20.33 4.42 4.96
CA LEU A 129 21.37 3.76 4.20
C LEU A 129 21.55 4.49 2.86
N GLU A 130 22.79 4.87 2.53
CA GLU A 130 23.13 5.42 1.22
C GLU A 130 22.77 4.45 0.08
N ARG A 131 22.86 3.15 0.36
CA ARG A 131 22.46 2.07 -0.55
C ARG A 131 21.47 1.15 0.17
N PRO A 132 20.18 1.23 -0.18
CA PRO A 132 19.16 0.34 0.36
C PRO A 132 19.50 -1.12 0.08
N ARG A 133 19.22 -2.00 1.04
CA ARG A 133 19.49 -3.44 0.91
C ARG A 133 18.18 -4.18 0.69
N SER A 134 18.13 -5.04 -0.31
CA SER A 134 16.99 -5.93 -0.53
C SER A 134 17.28 -7.32 0.02
N TYR A 135 16.34 -7.88 0.76
CA TYR A 135 16.35 -9.26 1.23
C TYR A 135 15.18 -10.00 0.61
N MET A 136 15.39 -11.27 0.27
CA MET A 136 14.34 -12.14 -0.21
C MET A 136 13.98 -13.15 0.87
N TYR A 137 12.70 -13.31 1.12
CA TYR A 137 12.18 -14.29 2.06
C TYR A 137 11.18 -15.19 1.35
N THR A 138 11.16 -16.46 1.73
CA THR A 138 10.10 -17.38 1.30
C THR A 138 9.06 -17.48 2.40
N VAL A 139 7.82 -17.18 2.04
CA VAL A 139 6.65 -17.29 2.90
C VAL A 139 5.71 -18.36 2.37
N PHE A 140 4.96 -18.97 3.27
CA PHE A 140 3.95 -19.98 2.98
C PHE A 140 2.62 -19.48 3.49
N ASN A 141 1.57 -19.79 2.75
CA ASN A 141 0.20 -19.56 3.18
C ASN A 141 -0.16 -20.55 4.30
N ALA A 142 -1.00 -20.14 5.25
CA ALA A 142 -1.44 -20.98 6.36
C ALA A 142 -2.08 -22.30 5.89
N GLU A 143 -2.77 -22.31 4.75
CA GLU A 143 -3.36 -23.54 4.19
C GLU A 143 -2.31 -24.55 3.75
N GLN A 144 -1.05 -24.16 3.55
CA GLN A 144 0.04 -25.06 3.22
C GLN A 144 0.57 -25.83 4.45
N ALA A 145 0.12 -25.46 5.65
CA ALA A 145 0.53 -26.05 6.91
C ALA A 145 -0.58 -26.89 7.55
N SER A 146 -0.18 -27.81 8.42
CA SER A 146 -1.06 -28.51 9.37
C SER A 146 -0.79 -28.01 10.78
N GLY A 147 -1.77 -28.09 11.69
CA GLY A 147 -1.59 -27.76 13.11
C GLY A 147 -1.70 -26.28 13.46
N LEU A 148 -1.94 -25.40 12.48
CA LEU A 148 -2.27 -24.00 12.75
C LEU A 148 -3.70 -23.88 13.29
N PRO A 149 -3.97 -22.87 14.15
CA PRO A 149 -5.35 -22.52 14.53
C PRO A 149 -6.22 -22.26 13.29
N PRO A 150 -7.53 -22.52 13.37
CA PRO A 150 -8.44 -22.26 12.25
C PRO A 150 -8.35 -20.81 11.78
N ARG A 151 -8.64 -20.59 10.50
CA ARG A 151 -8.76 -19.24 9.94
C ARG A 151 -9.77 -18.47 10.80
N PRO A 152 -9.41 -17.27 11.30
CA PRO A 152 -10.37 -16.43 11.99
C PRO A 152 -11.55 -16.15 11.07
N LEU A 153 -12.77 -16.45 11.53
CA LEU A 153 -13.97 -16.01 10.84
C LEU A 153 -14.08 -14.50 11.02
N ARG A 154 -14.37 -13.80 9.93
CA ARG A 154 -14.66 -12.37 9.96
C ARG A 154 -16.17 -12.20 9.98
N GLU A 155 -16.67 -11.45 10.97
CA GLU A 155 -18.02 -10.92 10.90
C GLU A 155 -18.03 -9.84 9.82
N GLY A 156 -18.81 -10.04 8.76
CA GLY A 156 -19.00 -9.02 7.74
C GLY A 156 -19.68 -7.80 8.35
N GLY A 157 -19.12 -6.61 8.13
CA GLY A 157 -19.77 -5.37 8.55
C GLY A 157 -21.07 -5.13 7.76
N HIS A 158 -21.99 -4.36 8.33
CA HIS A 158 -23.21 -4.01 7.62
C HIS A 158 -22.92 -3.05 6.45
N GLN A 159 -23.73 -3.12 5.39
CA GLN A 159 -23.55 -2.26 4.20
C GLN A 159 -23.55 -0.76 4.56
N TRP A 160 -24.45 -0.34 5.45
CA TRP A 160 -24.55 1.06 5.86
C TRP A 160 -23.27 1.54 6.58
N GLU A 161 -22.67 0.72 7.45
CA GLU A 161 -21.40 1.03 8.12
C GLU A 161 -20.24 1.17 7.14
N ARG A 162 -20.22 0.34 6.10
CA ARG A 162 -19.20 0.38 5.03
C ARG A 162 -19.30 1.70 4.25
N ASN A 163 -20.52 2.08 3.88
CA ASN A 163 -20.79 3.30 3.14
C ASN A 163 -20.48 4.56 3.97
N GLU A 164 -20.89 4.59 5.25
CA GLU A 164 -20.57 5.72 6.15
C GLU A 164 -19.06 5.90 6.31
N ARG A 165 -18.31 4.81 6.49
CA ARG A 165 -16.84 4.87 6.51
C ARG A 165 -16.25 5.39 5.21
N ALA A 166 -16.84 5.04 4.07
CA ALA A 166 -16.42 5.52 2.77
C ALA A 166 -16.62 7.04 2.65
N GLU A 167 -17.80 7.53 3.04
CA GLU A 167 -18.10 8.97 3.01
C GLU A 167 -17.18 9.75 3.91
N LEU A 168 -17.02 9.32 5.17
CA LEU A 168 -16.13 9.98 6.11
C LEU A 168 -14.70 10.09 5.56
N VAL A 169 -14.22 9.05 4.88
CA VAL A 169 -12.89 9.08 4.25
C VAL A 169 -12.82 10.11 3.12
N VAL A 170 -13.83 10.15 2.25
CA VAL A 170 -13.87 11.09 1.11
C VAL A 170 -13.99 12.54 1.62
N GLU A 171 -14.92 12.79 2.53
CA GLU A 171 -15.13 14.09 3.17
C GLU A 171 -13.85 14.58 3.84
N ASN A 172 -13.19 13.72 4.62
CA ASN A 172 -11.95 14.08 5.33
C ASN A 172 -10.74 14.24 4.41
N CYS A 173 -10.75 13.64 3.22
CA CYS A 173 -9.73 13.93 2.21
C CYS A 173 -9.83 15.37 1.70
N GLY A 174 -11.03 15.96 1.72
CA GLY A 174 -11.30 17.30 1.19
C GLY A 174 -11.33 17.34 -0.34
N ALA A 175 -11.60 16.21 -1.00
CA ALA A 175 -11.77 16.17 -2.44
C ALA A 175 -13.11 16.81 -2.82
N GLU A 176 -13.10 17.76 -3.75
CA GLU A 176 -14.35 18.29 -4.33
C GLU A 176 -14.97 17.22 -5.23
N VAL A 177 -16.19 16.78 -4.90
CA VAL A 177 -16.96 15.82 -5.69
C VAL A 177 -18.18 16.53 -6.27
N GLU A 178 -18.17 16.72 -7.59
CA GLU A 178 -19.27 17.32 -8.34
C GLU A 178 -20.15 16.20 -8.93
N HIS A 179 -21.44 16.20 -8.58
CA HIS A 179 -22.42 15.30 -9.18
C HIS A 179 -23.13 15.96 -10.35
N THR A 180 -23.10 15.31 -11.51
CA THR A 180 -23.78 15.77 -12.72
C THR A 180 -24.57 14.64 -13.37
N HIS A 181 -25.60 14.97 -14.15
CA HIS A 181 -26.34 13.96 -14.90
C HIS A 181 -25.55 13.53 -16.15
N GLN A 182 -24.71 12.51 -16.00
CA GLN A 182 -23.87 11.93 -17.05
C GLN A 182 -23.54 10.45 -16.75
N ASP A 183 -22.92 9.75 -17.70
CA ASP A 183 -22.52 8.33 -17.53
C ASP A 183 -21.02 8.15 -17.27
N ARG A 184 -20.27 9.25 -17.17
CA ARG A 184 -18.81 9.24 -17.01
C ARG A 184 -18.41 9.49 -15.56
N VAL A 185 -17.32 8.85 -15.15
CA VAL A 185 -16.63 9.10 -13.90
C VAL A 185 -15.19 9.46 -14.23
N PHE A 186 -14.69 10.57 -13.69
CA PHE A 186 -13.30 10.99 -13.94
C PHE A 186 -12.84 12.05 -12.92
N TYR A 187 -11.55 12.06 -12.66
CA TYR A 187 -10.84 13.18 -12.04
C TYR A 187 -10.45 14.24 -13.09
N ASP A 188 -10.85 15.50 -12.87
CA ASP A 188 -10.47 16.66 -13.67
C ASP A 188 -9.24 17.33 -13.05
N LEU A 189 -8.06 17.08 -13.63
CA LEU A 189 -6.80 17.68 -13.17
C LEU A 189 -6.80 19.21 -13.26
N GLY A 190 -7.46 19.80 -14.25
CA GLY A 190 -7.42 21.24 -14.48
C GLY A 190 -8.27 22.03 -13.49
N ARG A 191 -9.36 21.42 -13.01
CA ARG A 191 -10.25 22.01 -11.98
C ARG A 191 -10.03 21.45 -10.58
N ASP A 192 -9.14 20.47 -10.44
CA ASP A 192 -8.88 19.73 -9.20
C ASP A 192 -10.16 19.20 -8.52
N ARG A 193 -11.01 18.51 -9.29
CA ARG A 193 -12.27 17.96 -8.79
C ARG A 193 -12.58 16.59 -9.38
N ILE A 194 -13.34 15.79 -8.65
CA ILE A 194 -13.88 14.51 -9.12
C ILE A 194 -15.28 14.75 -9.65
N VAL A 195 -15.55 14.29 -10.87
CA VAL A 195 -16.89 14.38 -11.48
C VAL A 195 -17.54 13.00 -11.47
N MET A 196 -18.68 12.90 -10.82
CA MET A 196 -19.47 11.67 -10.67
C MET A 196 -20.87 11.83 -11.29
N PRO A 197 -21.48 10.75 -11.82
CA PRO A 197 -22.92 10.67 -12.00
C PRO A 197 -23.65 10.88 -10.67
N HIS A 198 -24.93 11.26 -10.70
CA HIS A 198 -25.75 11.25 -9.48
C HIS A 198 -25.80 9.84 -8.88
N ARG A 199 -25.91 9.75 -7.54
CA ARG A 199 -25.85 8.48 -6.80
C ARG A 199 -26.92 7.49 -7.26
N GLU A 200 -28.10 8.01 -7.63
CA GLU A 200 -29.25 7.27 -8.12
C GLU A 200 -29.02 6.65 -9.51
N GLN A 201 -28.00 7.11 -10.25
CA GLN A 201 -27.61 6.51 -11.54
C GLN A 201 -26.77 5.25 -11.37
N PHE A 202 -26.22 4.99 -10.17
CA PHE A 202 -25.47 3.77 -9.91
C PHE A 202 -26.43 2.61 -9.58
N PRO A 203 -26.14 1.39 -10.05
CA PRO A 203 -27.00 0.23 -9.81
C PRO A 203 -27.07 -0.15 -8.33
N ASN A 204 -26.03 0.17 -7.56
CA ASN A 204 -25.98 -0.01 -6.12
C ASN A 204 -24.97 0.96 -5.48
N PRO A 205 -25.05 1.20 -4.15
CA PRO A 205 -24.12 2.08 -3.45
C PRO A 205 -22.65 1.65 -3.52
N ALA A 206 -22.36 0.34 -3.55
CA ALA A 206 -20.97 -0.13 -3.59
C ALA A 206 -20.28 0.30 -4.89
N GLY A 207 -20.97 0.22 -6.03
CA GLY A 207 -20.47 0.67 -7.32
C GLY A 207 -20.15 2.18 -7.35
N TYR A 208 -20.95 3.01 -6.66
CA TYR A 208 -20.65 4.43 -6.48
C TYR A 208 -19.31 4.63 -5.76
N TYR A 209 -19.13 3.99 -4.59
CA TYR A 209 -17.91 4.14 -3.81
C TYR A 209 -16.68 3.52 -4.46
N GLN A 210 -16.81 2.37 -5.12
CA GLN A 210 -15.72 1.75 -5.88
C GLN A 210 -15.21 2.69 -6.98
N SER A 211 -16.13 3.34 -7.69
CA SER A 211 -15.81 4.35 -8.71
C SER A 211 -15.15 5.59 -8.11
N LEU A 212 -15.69 6.08 -7.00
CA LEU A 212 -15.15 7.24 -6.29
C LEU A 212 -13.76 6.98 -5.72
N LEU A 213 -13.50 5.80 -5.16
CA LEU A 213 -12.17 5.42 -4.66
C LEU A 213 -11.13 5.35 -5.77
N HIS A 214 -11.51 4.91 -6.97
CA HIS A 214 -10.65 4.95 -8.15
C HIS A 214 -10.28 6.41 -8.52
N GLU A 215 -11.28 7.29 -8.65
CA GLU A 215 -11.01 8.70 -8.98
C GLU A 215 -10.26 9.43 -7.87
N LEU A 216 -10.52 9.09 -6.60
CA LEU A 216 -9.77 9.59 -5.47
C LEU A 216 -8.29 9.16 -5.56
N GLY A 217 -8.06 7.96 -6.08
CA GLY A 217 -6.74 7.48 -6.50
C GLY A 217 -6.04 8.49 -7.39
N HIS A 218 -6.65 8.87 -8.52
CA HIS A 218 -6.12 9.89 -9.42
C HIS A 218 -5.99 11.26 -8.75
N TRP A 219 -7.02 11.69 -8.01
CA TRP A 219 -7.03 12.96 -7.29
C TRP A 219 -5.78 13.10 -6.42
N THR A 220 -5.39 12.09 -5.63
CA THR A 220 -4.17 12.21 -4.79
C THR A 220 -2.89 12.55 -5.58
N GLY A 221 -2.85 12.31 -6.89
CA GLY A 221 -1.69 12.54 -7.74
C GLY A 221 -1.43 13.99 -8.16
N HIS A 222 -2.36 14.91 -7.90
CA HIS A 222 -2.22 16.33 -8.24
C HIS A 222 -0.90 16.95 -7.74
N PRO A 223 -0.34 17.96 -8.44
CA PRO A 223 0.93 18.59 -8.07
C PRO A 223 1.03 19.10 -6.63
N GLU A 224 -0.08 19.56 -6.05
CA GLU A 224 -0.13 20.04 -4.66
C GLU A 224 -0.24 18.92 -3.61
N ARG A 225 -0.44 17.67 -4.04
CA ARG A 225 -0.57 16.49 -3.17
C ARG A 225 0.63 15.58 -3.32
N MET A 226 0.47 14.43 -3.98
CA MET A 226 1.58 13.49 -4.18
C MET A 226 2.49 13.91 -5.34
N ASN A 227 2.03 14.80 -6.22
CA ASN A 227 2.75 15.24 -7.42
C ASN A 227 3.28 14.04 -8.22
N ARG A 228 2.37 13.16 -8.64
CA ARG A 228 2.74 11.99 -9.45
C ARG A 228 2.94 12.43 -10.89
N GLU A 229 4.18 12.35 -11.36
CA GLU A 229 4.55 12.65 -12.76
C GLU A 229 3.72 11.80 -13.75
N THR A 230 3.46 10.53 -13.40
CA THR A 230 2.64 9.61 -14.19
C THR A 230 1.23 10.13 -14.48
N LEU A 231 0.63 10.87 -13.54
CA LEU A 231 -0.69 11.46 -13.73
C LEU A 231 -0.63 12.60 -14.76
N VAL A 232 0.31 13.53 -14.58
CA VAL A 232 0.43 14.72 -15.42
C VAL A 232 0.84 14.32 -16.84
N GLU A 233 1.88 13.49 -16.98
CA GLU A 233 2.34 13.00 -18.26
C GLU A 233 1.27 12.12 -18.94
N GLY A 234 0.61 11.25 -18.18
CA GLY A 234 -0.47 10.41 -18.69
C GLY A 234 -1.58 11.25 -19.30
N ILE A 235 -2.09 12.24 -18.58
CA ILE A 235 -3.15 13.14 -19.06
C ILE A 235 -2.70 13.93 -20.30
N GLN A 236 -1.45 14.41 -20.34
CA GLN A 236 -0.91 15.13 -21.50
C GLN A 236 -0.80 14.25 -22.74
N GLN A 237 -0.42 12.98 -22.59
CA GLN A 237 -0.29 12.03 -23.70
C GLN A 237 -1.63 11.39 -24.11
N GLY A 238 -2.63 11.44 -23.22
CA GLY A 238 -3.99 10.98 -23.47
C GLY A 238 -4.22 9.50 -23.17
N PRO A 239 -5.50 9.05 -23.24
CA PRO A 239 -5.97 7.78 -22.70
C PRO A 239 -5.48 6.51 -23.42
N LYS A 240 -4.79 6.67 -24.56
CA LYS A 240 -4.22 5.56 -25.34
C LYS A 240 -2.69 5.53 -25.29
N SER A 241 -2.10 6.10 -24.23
CA SER A 241 -0.66 6.12 -24.00
C SER A 241 -0.23 5.12 -22.91
N LEU A 242 1.05 4.77 -22.90
CA LEU A 242 1.63 3.87 -21.90
C LEU A 242 1.65 4.54 -20.52
N GLU A 243 1.94 5.83 -20.49
CA GLU A 243 2.02 6.68 -19.31
C GLU A 243 0.66 6.82 -18.64
N TYR A 244 -0.39 7.03 -19.44
CA TYR A 244 -1.77 7.04 -18.94
C TYR A 244 -2.12 5.68 -18.32
N ALA A 245 -1.83 4.57 -19.03
CA ALA A 245 -2.07 3.23 -18.49
C ALA A 245 -1.26 2.94 -17.21
N ARG A 246 -0.05 3.49 -17.07
CA ARG A 246 0.75 3.36 -15.84
C ARG A 246 0.12 4.07 -14.64
N GLU A 247 -0.55 5.19 -14.86
CA GLU A 247 -1.32 5.87 -13.82
C GLU A 247 -2.61 5.10 -13.49
N GLU A 248 -3.33 4.60 -14.49
CA GLU A 248 -4.51 3.74 -14.30
C GLU A 248 -4.17 2.49 -13.48
N LEU A 249 -3.01 1.87 -13.71
CA LEU A 249 -2.55 0.73 -12.90
C LEU A 249 -2.40 1.09 -11.41
N ARG A 250 -1.93 2.31 -11.12
CA ARG A 250 -1.80 2.81 -9.73
C ARG A 250 -3.16 3.09 -9.13
N ALA A 251 -4.04 3.76 -9.86
CA ALA A 251 -5.39 4.07 -9.43
C ALA A 251 -6.19 2.79 -9.13
N GLU A 252 -6.17 1.81 -10.04
CA GLU A 252 -6.85 0.52 -9.88
C GLU A 252 -6.36 -0.27 -8.68
N ILE A 253 -5.04 -0.48 -8.54
CA ILE A 253 -4.48 -1.19 -7.37
C ILE A 253 -4.79 -0.41 -6.07
N SER A 254 -4.81 0.93 -6.11
CA SER A 254 -5.10 1.74 -4.94
C SER A 254 -6.57 1.70 -4.53
N SER A 255 -7.49 1.70 -5.51
CA SER A 255 -8.92 1.54 -5.30
C SER A 255 -9.19 0.19 -4.66
N MET A 256 -8.61 -0.87 -5.23
CA MET A 256 -8.65 -2.22 -4.70
C MET A 256 -8.17 -2.29 -3.24
N MET A 257 -6.97 -1.77 -2.95
CA MET A 257 -6.40 -1.79 -1.60
C MET A 257 -7.23 -0.99 -0.59
N THR A 258 -7.83 0.12 -1.02
CA THR A 258 -8.65 0.98 -0.16
C THR A 258 -10.04 0.38 0.06
N GLY A 259 -10.63 -0.20 -0.98
CA GLY A 259 -11.87 -0.96 -0.93
C GLY A 259 -11.78 -2.16 0.02
N ASP A 260 -10.67 -2.90 0.01
CA ASP A 260 -10.42 -3.99 0.98
C ASP A 260 -10.39 -3.47 2.43
N ARG A 261 -9.79 -2.30 2.67
CA ARG A 261 -9.71 -1.67 4.01
C ARG A 261 -11.04 -1.10 4.47
N LEU A 262 -11.86 -0.63 3.52
CA LEU A 262 -13.19 -0.09 3.76
C LEU A 262 -14.28 -1.16 3.75
N ASP A 263 -13.94 -2.38 3.36
CA ASP A 263 -14.86 -3.51 3.22
C ASP A 263 -15.94 -3.29 2.15
N ILE A 264 -15.65 -2.46 1.15
CA ILE A 264 -16.59 -2.05 0.07
C ILE A 264 -16.45 -2.96 -1.17
N GLY A 265 -15.35 -3.70 -1.28
CA GLY A 265 -15.03 -4.50 -2.45
C GLY A 265 -14.34 -3.68 -3.53
N HIS A 266 -14.33 -4.18 -4.76
CA HIS A 266 -13.63 -3.59 -5.91
C HIS A 266 -14.36 -3.93 -7.20
N ASP A 267 -14.48 -2.98 -8.13
CA ASP A 267 -14.99 -3.25 -9.48
C ASP A 267 -13.85 -3.16 -10.50
N GLY A 268 -13.40 -4.31 -10.98
CA GLY A 268 -12.34 -4.41 -11.97
C GLY A 268 -12.82 -4.28 -13.42
N SER A 269 -14.14 -4.12 -13.67
CA SER A 269 -14.71 -4.08 -15.02
C SER A 269 -14.13 -2.98 -15.92
N ARG A 270 -13.62 -1.90 -15.31
CA ARG A 270 -12.98 -0.75 -15.97
C ARG A 270 -11.59 -1.05 -16.52
N SER A 271 -10.95 -2.09 -16.00
CA SER A 271 -9.58 -2.46 -16.35
C SER A 271 -9.40 -2.90 -17.80
N ALA A 272 -10.46 -3.35 -18.47
CA ALA A 272 -10.40 -3.95 -19.80
C ALA A 272 -9.75 -3.04 -20.86
N ALA A 273 -9.92 -1.71 -20.75
CA ALA A 273 -9.36 -0.75 -21.69
C ALA A 273 -7.82 -0.65 -21.65
N TYR A 274 -7.19 -1.08 -20.55
CA TYR A 274 -5.76 -0.89 -20.30
C TYR A 274 -4.95 -2.18 -20.23
N VAL A 275 -5.61 -3.34 -20.29
CA VAL A 275 -4.99 -4.68 -20.22
C VAL A 275 -3.78 -4.81 -21.15
N ASP A 276 -3.92 -4.43 -22.42
CA ASP A 276 -2.83 -4.56 -23.40
C ASP A 276 -1.63 -3.66 -23.07
N PHE A 277 -1.89 -2.44 -22.60
CA PHE A 277 -0.84 -1.51 -22.18
C PHE A 277 -0.13 -2.01 -20.91
N TRP A 278 -0.86 -2.56 -19.94
CA TRP A 278 -0.26 -3.13 -18.73
C TRP A 278 0.58 -4.37 -19.04
N VAL A 279 0.09 -5.26 -19.90
CA VAL A 279 0.86 -6.40 -20.37
C VAL A 279 2.16 -5.93 -21.02
N LYS A 280 2.10 -4.96 -21.93
CA LYS A 280 3.29 -4.42 -22.59
C LYS A 280 4.26 -3.79 -21.58
N THR A 281 3.74 -2.99 -20.65
CA THR A 281 4.51 -2.35 -19.59
C THR A 281 5.28 -3.36 -18.76
N LEU A 282 4.63 -4.45 -18.32
CA LEU A 282 5.26 -5.47 -17.49
C LEU A 282 6.24 -6.35 -18.27
N GLN A 283 6.05 -6.52 -19.58
CA GLN A 283 7.01 -7.19 -20.46
C GLN A 283 8.31 -6.39 -20.61
N ASP A 284 8.19 -5.07 -20.81
CA ASP A 284 9.34 -4.18 -21.00
C ASP A 284 10.03 -3.83 -19.68
N HIS A 285 9.24 -3.65 -18.63
CA HIS A 285 9.66 -3.17 -17.33
C HIS A 285 9.04 -4.03 -16.20
N PRO A 286 9.56 -5.25 -15.96
CA PRO A 286 9.00 -6.18 -14.96
C PRO A 286 8.90 -5.63 -13.54
N GLN A 287 9.76 -4.67 -13.18
CA GLN A 287 9.72 -3.99 -11.89
C GLN A 287 8.53 -3.04 -11.73
N GLU A 288 7.84 -2.66 -12.81
CA GLU A 288 6.79 -1.63 -12.78
C GLU A 288 5.65 -2.01 -11.85
N ILE A 289 5.28 -3.29 -11.74
CA ILE A 289 4.23 -3.69 -10.79
C ILE A 289 4.59 -3.35 -9.35
N HIS A 290 5.86 -3.48 -8.97
CA HIS A 290 6.30 -3.15 -7.62
C HIS A 290 6.29 -1.64 -7.37
N LEU A 291 6.61 -0.84 -8.40
CA LEU A 291 6.52 0.61 -8.35
C LEU A 291 5.06 1.07 -8.27
N ALA A 292 4.20 0.56 -9.16
CA ALA A 292 2.78 0.86 -9.15
C ALA A 292 2.11 0.43 -7.84
N SER A 293 2.43 -0.76 -7.31
CA SER A 293 1.91 -1.22 -6.02
C SER A 293 2.45 -0.42 -4.84
N ARG A 294 3.69 0.08 -4.90
CA ARG A 294 4.24 1.00 -3.88
C ARG A 294 3.45 2.31 -3.90
N ASP A 295 3.24 2.88 -5.08
CA ASP A 295 2.53 4.14 -5.22
C ASP A 295 1.07 3.98 -4.80
N ALA A 296 0.41 2.90 -5.22
CA ALA A 296 -0.94 2.53 -4.78
C ALA A 296 -1.06 2.36 -3.26
N GLN A 297 -0.03 1.78 -2.62
CA GLN A 297 0.02 1.69 -1.17
C GLN A 297 0.06 3.08 -0.52
N LEU A 298 0.86 4.00 -1.05
CA LEU A 298 0.94 5.37 -0.57
C LEU A 298 -0.37 6.12 -0.77
N ILE A 299 -1.03 5.94 -1.93
CA ILE A 299 -2.36 6.47 -2.22
C ILE A 299 -3.36 6.00 -1.17
N SER A 300 -3.47 4.68 -0.97
CA SER A 300 -4.39 4.11 0.02
C SER A 300 -4.09 4.59 1.44
N ASP A 301 -2.81 4.70 1.82
CA ASP A 301 -2.45 5.21 3.14
C ASP A 301 -2.81 6.69 3.31
N TYR A 302 -2.57 7.52 2.30
CA TYR A 302 -2.93 8.95 2.33
C TYR A 302 -4.42 9.15 2.52
N VAL A 303 -5.23 8.41 1.74
CA VAL A 303 -6.69 8.45 1.82
C VAL A 303 -7.16 8.00 3.21
N MET A 304 -6.64 6.87 3.70
CA MET A 304 -7.04 6.32 5.00
C MET A 304 -6.55 7.14 6.20
N GLU A 305 -5.37 7.77 6.13
CA GLU A 305 -4.82 8.61 7.20
C GLU A 305 -5.61 9.91 7.35
N ARG A 306 -5.97 10.56 6.23
CA ARG A 306 -6.86 11.73 6.28
C ARG A 306 -8.25 11.36 6.80
N GLY A 307 -8.78 10.21 6.40
CA GLY A 307 -10.00 9.63 6.96
C GLY A 307 -10.00 9.53 8.49
N ARG A 308 -8.86 9.24 9.12
CA ARG A 308 -8.72 9.12 10.59
C ARG A 308 -8.53 10.45 11.32
N THR A 309 -8.04 11.48 10.63
CA THR A 309 -7.54 12.70 11.28
C THR A 309 -8.68 13.51 11.93
N GLN A 310 -9.93 13.35 11.48
CA GLN A 310 -11.08 14.04 12.09
C GLN A 310 -11.96 13.17 13.02
N GLU A 311 -11.87 11.83 12.99
CA GLU A 311 -12.53 11.00 14.02
C GLU A 311 -11.99 11.30 15.43
N VAL A 312 -10.70 11.62 15.54
CA VAL A 312 -10.05 11.97 16.81
C VAL A 312 -10.43 13.39 17.28
N GLU A 313 -10.70 14.32 16.36
CA GLU A 313 -11.14 15.69 16.68
C GLU A 313 -12.65 15.74 17.03
N ALA A 314 -13.48 14.93 16.36
CA ALA A 314 -14.92 14.83 16.64
C ALA A 314 -15.24 13.97 17.88
N GLY A 315 -14.36 13.03 18.25
CA GLY A 315 -14.51 12.15 19.42
C GLY A 315 -14.03 12.74 20.76
N GLY A 316 -13.45 13.95 20.75
CA GLY A 316 -12.82 14.59 21.91
C GLY A 316 -13.74 14.97 23.07
N ASP A 317 -15.08 14.89 22.91
CA ASP A 317 -16.03 15.42 23.89
C ASP A 317 -17.03 14.38 24.47
N ARG A 318 -16.78 13.08 24.27
CA ARG A 318 -17.63 12.02 24.88
C ARG A 318 -16.82 10.86 25.43
N GLN A 319 -16.23 11.06 26.62
CA GLN A 319 -16.49 10.28 27.85
C GLN A 319 -15.33 10.37 28.83
N ALA A 320 -15.63 10.95 29.99
CA ALA A 320 -14.83 10.85 31.18
C ALA A 320 -15.07 9.51 31.91
N ARG A 321 -13.95 8.83 32.24
CA ARG A 321 -13.71 7.92 33.38
C ARG A 321 -14.28 6.48 33.36
N THR A 322 -13.37 5.49 33.36
CA THR A 322 -12.98 4.72 34.56
C THR A 322 -11.71 3.87 34.29
N PRO A 323 -10.78 3.73 35.25
CA PRO A 323 -9.56 2.94 35.06
C PRO A 323 -9.81 1.45 35.32
N SER A 324 -9.34 0.59 34.43
CA SER A 324 -9.29 -0.87 34.63
C SER A 324 -8.00 -1.29 35.37
N PRO A 325 -8.03 -2.36 36.18
CA PRO A 325 -6.92 -2.77 37.05
C PRO A 325 -5.76 -3.45 36.30
N PRO A 326 -4.54 -3.51 36.88
CA PRO A 326 -3.37 -4.06 36.20
C PRO A 326 -3.46 -5.59 36.04
N ALA A 327 -3.19 -6.07 34.83
CA ALA A 327 -3.10 -7.50 34.53
C ALA A 327 -1.82 -8.11 35.14
N ALA A 328 -1.99 -9.29 35.73
CA ALA A 328 -0.95 -10.07 36.40
C ALA A 328 0.16 -10.55 35.44
N GLU A 329 1.40 -10.42 35.88
CA GLU A 329 2.59 -10.95 35.21
C GLU A 329 2.62 -12.48 35.24
N ALA A 330 2.87 -13.09 34.08
CA ALA A 330 3.32 -14.49 33.97
C ALA A 330 4.85 -14.52 33.72
N PRO A 331 5.56 -15.56 34.21
CA PRO A 331 6.98 -15.47 34.55
C PRO A 331 7.92 -15.53 33.35
N ALA A 332 9.05 -14.85 33.50
CA ALA A 332 10.14 -14.78 32.53
C ALA A 332 10.91 -16.11 32.40
N VAL A 333 11.16 -16.54 31.15
CA VAL A 333 12.18 -17.56 30.83
C VAL A 333 13.44 -16.82 30.34
N PRO A 334 14.63 -17.06 30.92
CA PRO A 334 15.85 -16.33 30.52
C PRO A 334 16.49 -16.95 29.27
N GLY A 335 16.89 -16.14 28.29
CA GLY A 335 17.92 -16.55 27.32
C GLY A 335 17.80 -16.19 25.83
N LEU A 336 16.90 -15.30 25.39
CA LEU A 336 16.86 -14.81 24.00
C LEU A 336 16.58 -13.30 23.95
N PRO A 337 17.21 -12.53 23.03
CA PRO A 337 16.92 -11.11 22.87
C PRO A 337 15.49 -10.90 22.32
N PRO A 338 14.81 -9.81 22.70
CA PRO A 338 13.43 -9.56 22.32
C PRO A 338 13.27 -9.45 20.79
N ALA A 339 12.18 -10.00 20.28
CA ALA A 339 11.78 -9.89 18.88
C ALA A 339 11.69 -8.42 18.48
N VAL A 340 12.48 -8.01 17.49
CA VAL A 340 12.46 -6.66 16.94
C VAL A 340 11.21 -6.50 16.10
N VAL A 341 10.15 -5.97 16.71
CA VAL A 341 9.03 -5.36 16.01
C VAL A 341 9.48 -3.95 15.59
N PRO A 342 9.49 -3.59 14.30
CA PRO A 342 9.79 -2.22 13.90
C PRO A 342 8.67 -1.28 14.38
N PRO A 343 9.00 -0.08 14.87
CA PRO A 343 7.99 0.90 15.28
C PRO A 343 7.14 1.32 14.08
N ALA A 344 5.87 1.64 14.34
CA ALA A 344 4.97 2.23 13.37
C ALA A 344 5.57 3.56 12.89
N SER A 345 5.72 3.74 11.59
CA SER A 345 6.08 5.03 11.00
C SER A 345 4.85 5.92 10.99
N SER A 346 4.55 6.59 12.10
CA SER A 346 3.51 7.62 12.20
C SER A 346 4.10 9.00 11.89
N GLY A 347 3.48 9.75 10.99
CA GLY A 347 3.54 11.23 10.86
C GLY A 347 4.85 11.91 10.44
N GLU A 348 6.01 11.33 10.71
CA GLU A 348 7.31 12.02 10.53
C GLU A 348 7.83 11.98 9.09
N GLN A 349 7.45 10.96 8.33
CA GLN A 349 7.84 10.81 6.92
C GLN A 349 7.22 11.88 6.02
N MET A 350 6.01 12.37 6.35
CA MET A 350 5.32 13.39 5.58
C MET A 350 5.90 14.80 5.81
N ARG A 351 6.36 15.11 7.04
CA ARG A 351 6.99 16.40 7.38
C ARG A 351 8.40 16.56 6.81
N LEU A 352 9.15 15.46 6.69
CA LEU A 352 10.49 15.47 6.09
C LEU A 352 10.47 15.62 4.56
N PHE A 353 9.42 15.13 3.90
CA PHE A 353 9.25 15.28 2.44
C PHE A 353 8.99 16.75 2.05
N GLN A 354 8.22 17.49 2.85
CA GLN A 354 7.95 18.91 2.63
C GLN A 354 9.20 19.80 2.84
N ARG A 355 10.05 19.49 3.81
CA ARG A 355 11.32 20.22 4.04
C ARG A 355 12.38 19.97 2.96
N GLY A 356 12.41 18.77 2.38
CA GLY A 356 13.31 18.43 1.26
C GLY A 356 12.99 19.19 -0.03
N ARG A 357 11.70 19.42 -0.32
CA ARG A 357 11.26 20.19 -1.50
C ARG A 357 11.62 21.68 -1.41
N SER A 358 11.41 22.32 -0.25
CA SER A 358 11.81 23.73 -0.02
C SER A 358 13.30 24.00 -0.31
N MET A 359 14.19 23.03 -0.09
CA MET A 359 15.62 23.18 -0.38
C MET A 359 15.94 23.01 -1.87
N ALA A 360 15.26 22.06 -2.54
CA ALA A 360 15.43 21.82 -3.97
C ALA A 360 14.84 22.97 -4.82
N ASP A 361 13.72 23.54 -4.40
CA ASP A 361 13.07 24.67 -5.08
C ASP A 361 13.91 25.96 -4.95
N ARG A 362 14.55 26.18 -3.79
CA ARG A 362 15.52 27.28 -3.60
C ARG A 362 16.79 27.11 -4.43
N ALA A 363 17.26 25.87 -4.61
CA ALA A 363 18.41 25.59 -5.45
C ALA A 363 18.10 25.77 -6.95
N ARG A 364 16.86 25.49 -7.39
CA ARG A 364 16.42 25.71 -8.77
C ARG A 364 16.22 27.19 -9.09
N ALA A 365 15.63 27.95 -8.17
CA ALA A 365 15.47 29.40 -8.32
C ALA A 365 16.82 30.13 -8.44
N ALA A 366 17.83 29.74 -7.66
CA ALA A 366 19.17 30.32 -7.73
C ALA A 366 19.88 30.06 -9.08
N VAL A 367 19.63 28.89 -9.69
CA VAL A 367 20.22 28.54 -11.00
C VAL A 367 19.51 29.26 -12.15
N GLU A 368 18.21 29.56 -12.04
CA GLU A 368 17.50 30.38 -13.03
C GLU A 368 17.85 31.86 -12.94
N GLU A 369 18.07 32.41 -11.74
CA GLU A 369 18.56 33.79 -11.55
C GLU A 369 19.96 34.00 -12.14
N ASP A 370 20.89 33.06 -11.93
CA ASP A 370 22.24 33.10 -12.54
C ASP A 370 22.19 33.00 -14.07
N ARG A 371 21.23 32.22 -14.60
CA ARG A 371 21.05 32.06 -16.05
C ARG A 371 20.40 33.29 -16.70
N ALA A 372 19.50 33.98 -16.00
CA ALA A 372 18.92 35.24 -16.43
C ALA A 372 19.94 36.39 -16.39
N ALA A 373 20.82 36.42 -15.38
CA ALA A 373 21.90 37.41 -15.28
C ALA A 373 22.98 37.24 -16.36
N ALA A 374 23.22 36.02 -16.86
CA ALA A 374 24.16 35.73 -17.92
C ALA A 374 23.66 36.09 -19.34
N ILE A 375 22.35 36.26 -19.53
CA ILE A 375 21.72 36.62 -20.82
C ILE A 375 21.60 38.15 -20.99
N SER A 376 21.77 38.92 -19.90
CA SER A 376 21.66 40.39 -19.90
C SER A 376 23.01 41.13 -19.84
N ARG A 377 24.12 40.47 -20.21
CA ARG A 377 25.45 41.10 -20.35
C ARG A 377 25.99 41.00 -21.76
#